data_AF-A0A662QCG2-F1
#
_entry.id   AF-A0A662QCG2-F1
#
_cell.length_a   1.000
_cell.length_b   1.000
_cell.length_c   1.000
_cell.angle_alpha   90.00
_cell.angle_beta   90.00
_cell.angle_gamma   90.00
#
_symmetry.space_group_name_H-M   'P 1'
#
loop_
_entity.id
_entity.type
_entity.pdbx_description
1 polymer ?
#
loop_
_entity_poly.entity_id
_entity_poly.type
_entity_poly.pdbx_seq_one_letter_code
_entity_poly.pdbx_strand_id
1 'polypeptide(L)'
;MSDAEYHEYTCVNCGAILKVTPETIVAICEYCGAPNIISGILSEEDLCLVPSVGEGKVLEEFWRRVNTDIDLKSIASKIRPISIDGSYIPFWLSKVELEGEIIYRKKEYDGKHVRVKRVKKSFSRTIWVDIVARRQVKHLGLRELVKRYLDEKPESIKLSEIPIDKWREIKLPILNLEFDRAEAEASIRDCSIDLVRKEWEEKVSDIIFFSAKVKSMTKPNLIFLPLWNVTYTFGGGLYFAQHDGWSGRPLVFAEPIRAFRRVIYTLGMIFSTILGGLSGYAFLHKATSLGIFILLASISLGYFFGKRFVSDVRVEKE
;
A
#
# COMPACT_ATOMS: atom_id res chain seq x y z
N MET A 1 14.41 -26.82 -33.61
CA MET A 1 13.27 -26.38 -32.77
C MET A 1 13.15 -27.43 -31.69
N SER A 2 13.59 -27.12 -30.48
CA SER A 2 13.62 -28.07 -29.36
C SER A 2 12.21 -28.28 -28.83
N ASP A 3 11.79 -29.53 -28.77
CA ASP A 3 10.55 -29.99 -28.17
C ASP A 3 10.51 -29.58 -26.70
N ALA A 4 9.70 -28.57 -26.37
CA ALA A 4 9.37 -28.25 -24.99
C ALA A 4 8.34 -29.27 -24.52
N GLU A 5 8.80 -30.25 -23.76
CA GLU A 5 7.99 -31.30 -23.14
C GLU A 5 6.94 -30.66 -22.22
N TYR A 6 5.68 -30.62 -22.65
CA TYR A 6 4.58 -30.08 -21.85
C TYR A 6 4.20 -31.11 -20.80
N HIS A 7 4.79 -31.03 -19.60
CA HIS A 7 4.37 -31.88 -18.49
C HIS A 7 2.95 -31.48 -18.06
N GLU A 8 1.97 -32.35 -18.31
CA GLU A 8 0.63 -32.21 -17.77
C GLU A 8 0.66 -32.48 -16.27
N TYR A 9 0.51 -31.42 -15.46
CA TYR A 9 0.43 -31.55 -14.01
C TYR A 9 -0.98 -31.93 -13.59
N THR A 10 -1.13 -32.99 -12.80
CA THR A 10 -2.41 -33.43 -12.25
C THR A 10 -2.52 -33.13 -10.76
N CYS A 11 -3.71 -32.77 -10.29
CA CYS A 11 -3.95 -32.50 -8.87
C CYS A 11 -3.78 -33.78 -8.04
N VAL A 12 -2.97 -33.70 -6.98
CA VAL A 12 -2.71 -34.84 -6.08
C VAL A 12 -3.94 -35.26 -5.27
N ASN A 13 -4.94 -34.37 -5.15
CA ASN A 13 -6.14 -34.62 -4.35
C ASN A 13 -7.33 -35.15 -5.18
N CYS A 14 -7.56 -34.64 -6.39
CA CYS A 14 -8.73 -35.03 -7.20
C CYS A 14 -8.41 -35.51 -8.63
N GLY A 15 -7.14 -35.50 -9.05
CA GLY A 15 -6.72 -35.94 -10.38
C GLY A 15 -6.99 -34.97 -11.53
N ALA A 16 -7.57 -33.80 -11.28
CA ALA A 16 -7.85 -32.80 -12.32
C ALA A 16 -6.56 -32.22 -12.92
N ILE A 17 -6.57 -31.91 -14.22
CA ILE A 17 -5.46 -31.24 -14.92
C ILE A 17 -5.31 -29.81 -14.39
N LEU A 18 -4.10 -29.44 -14.00
CA LEU A 18 -3.75 -28.14 -13.45
C LEU A 18 -3.25 -27.20 -14.54
N LYS A 19 -3.71 -25.95 -14.52
CA LYS A 19 -3.18 -24.88 -15.37
C LYS A 19 -1.90 -24.34 -14.74
N VAL A 20 -0.78 -24.76 -15.30
CA VAL A 20 0.56 -24.40 -14.81
C VAL A 20 1.29 -23.61 -15.90
N THR A 21 1.96 -22.54 -15.50
CA THR A 21 2.93 -21.82 -16.33
C THR A 21 4.35 -22.12 -15.87
N PRO A 22 5.40 -21.86 -16.68
CA PRO A 22 6.79 -22.06 -16.26
C PRO A 22 7.18 -21.31 -14.98
N GLU A 23 6.43 -20.27 -14.62
CA GLU A 23 6.63 -19.46 -13.42
C GLU A 23 5.85 -19.96 -12.20
N THR A 24 4.93 -20.92 -12.36
CA THR A 24 4.04 -21.35 -11.30
C THR A 24 4.80 -22.16 -10.24
N ILE A 25 4.87 -21.64 -9.01
CA ILE A 25 5.46 -22.35 -7.87
C ILE A 25 4.45 -23.28 -7.19
N VAL A 26 3.22 -22.81 -7.02
CA VAL A 26 2.11 -23.55 -6.40
C VAL A 26 0.87 -23.33 -7.26
N ALA A 27 0.28 -24.43 -7.73
CA ALA A 27 -0.95 -24.45 -8.49
C ALA A 27 -2.14 -24.79 -7.59
N ILE A 28 -3.10 -23.87 -7.48
CA ILE A 28 -4.35 -24.11 -6.77
C ILE A 28 -5.34 -24.79 -7.72
N CYS A 29 -5.86 -25.95 -7.33
CA CYS A 29 -6.82 -26.68 -8.16
C CYS A 29 -8.17 -25.93 -8.22
N GLU A 30 -8.62 -25.55 -9.42
CA GLU A 30 -9.90 -24.84 -9.63
C GLU A 30 -11.11 -25.65 -9.12
N TYR A 31 -11.02 -26.98 -9.19
CA TYR A 31 -12.08 -27.90 -8.81
C TYR A 31 -12.15 -28.13 -7.30
N CYS A 32 -11.09 -28.68 -6.71
CA CYS A 32 -11.11 -29.11 -5.30
C CYS A 32 -10.44 -28.13 -4.33
N GLY A 33 -9.83 -27.04 -4.82
CA GLY A 33 -9.15 -26.02 -4.03
C GLY A 33 -7.77 -26.42 -3.48
N ALA A 34 -7.35 -27.68 -3.62
CA ALA A 34 -6.09 -28.14 -3.05
C ALA A 34 -4.87 -27.44 -3.69
N PRO A 35 -3.89 -26.98 -2.90
CA PRO A 35 -2.62 -26.49 -3.41
C PRO A 35 -1.73 -27.65 -3.88
N ASN A 36 -1.05 -27.47 -5.01
CA ASN A 36 -0.12 -28.46 -5.57
C ASN A 36 1.20 -27.74 -5.83
N ILE A 37 2.28 -28.21 -5.20
CA ILE A 37 3.60 -27.62 -5.38
C ILE A 37 4.17 -28.15 -6.69
N ILE A 38 4.55 -27.22 -7.58
CA ILE A 38 5.01 -27.53 -8.94
C ILE A 38 6.53 -27.38 -9.03
N SER A 39 7.05 -26.23 -8.57
CA SER A 39 8.45 -25.87 -8.75
C SER A 39 9.26 -26.05 -7.48
N GLY A 40 10.41 -26.73 -7.58
CA GLY A 40 11.34 -26.95 -6.47
C GLY A 40 12.21 -25.75 -6.08
N ILE A 41 11.92 -24.55 -6.61
CA ILE A 41 12.63 -23.30 -6.28
C ILE A 41 12.45 -22.95 -4.79
N LEU A 42 11.35 -23.38 -4.18
CA LEU A 42 11.09 -23.21 -2.75
C LEU A 42 10.87 -24.55 -2.08
N SER A 43 11.49 -24.71 -0.91
CA SER A 43 11.13 -25.80 -0.01
C SER A 43 9.74 -25.55 0.58
N GLU A 44 9.02 -26.63 0.91
CA GLU A 44 7.75 -26.53 1.68
C GLU A 44 7.91 -25.76 2.99
N GLU A 45 9.12 -25.76 3.54
CA GLU A 45 9.48 -25.12 4.79
C GLU A 45 9.60 -23.59 4.68
N ASP A 46 9.86 -23.07 3.48
CA ASP A 46 9.96 -21.63 3.20
C ASP A 46 8.59 -21.00 2.84
N LEU A 47 7.54 -21.80 2.63
CA LEU A 47 6.18 -21.34 2.27
C LEU A 47 5.34 -21.00 3.52
N CYS A 48 5.77 -19.98 4.25
CA CYS A 48 5.01 -19.42 5.38
C CYS A 48 3.99 -18.39 4.90
N LEU A 49 2.72 -18.63 5.22
CA LEU A 49 1.60 -17.82 4.76
C LEU A 49 0.70 -17.41 5.92
N VAL A 50 0.14 -16.21 5.82
CA VAL A 50 -0.88 -15.74 6.77
C VAL A 50 -2.23 -16.31 6.33
N PRO A 51 -2.94 -17.08 7.16
CA PRO A 51 -4.22 -17.67 6.77
C PRO A 51 -5.20 -16.60 6.29
N SER A 52 -5.79 -16.83 5.12
CA SER A 52 -6.81 -15.94 4.60
C SER A 52 -8.24 -16.36 5.01
N VAL A 53 -9.13 -15.39 5.14
CA VAL A 53 -10.58 -15.57 5.12
C VAL A 53 -11.05 -15.83 3.70
N GLY A 54 -12.21 -16.48 3.56
CA GLY A 54 -12.84 -16.69 2.25
C GLY A 54 -13.52 -15.42 1.71
N GLU A 55 -13.89 -15.49 0.43
CA GLU A 55 -14.55 -14.44 -0.33
C GLU A 55 -15.76 -13.83 0.40
N GLY A 56 -16.59 -14.67 1.03
CA GLY A 56 -17.81 -14.24 1.73
C GLY A 56 -17.55 -13.25 2.87
N LYS A 57 -16.49 -13.45 3.66
CA LYS A 57 -16.13 -12.56 4.76
C LYS A 57 -15.53 -11.25 4.25
N VAL A 58 -14.78 -11.28 3.15
CA VAL A 58 -14.28 -10.07 2.50
C VAL A 58 -15.44 -9.23 1.99
N LEU A 59 -16.44 -9.87 1.36
CA LEU A 59 -17.63 -9.20 0.88
C LEU A 59 -18.47 -8.60 2.03
N GLU A 60 -18.55 -9.30 3.17
CA GLU A 60 -19.20 -8.78 4.38
C GLU A 60 -18.51 -7.50 4.86
N GLU A 61 -17.18 -7.50 4.99
CA GLU A 61 -16.41 -6.33 5.41
C GLU A 61 -16.48 -5.17 4.40
N PHE A 62 -16.53 -5.48 3.10
CA PHE A 62 -16.81 -4.50 2.05
C PHE A 62 -18.16 -3.81 2.29
N TRP A 63 -19.24 -4.57 2.48
CA TRP A 63 -20.56 -3.99 2.74
C TRP A 63 -20.63 -3.28 4.09
N ARG A 64 -19.92 -3.76 5.12
CA ARG A 64 -19.80 -3.06 6.41
C ARG A 64 -19.21 -1.67 6.20
N ARG A 65 -18.14 -1.55 5.41
CA ARG A 65 -17.52 -0.27 5.06
C ARG A 65 -18.49 0.62 4.28
N VAL A 66 -19.10 0.10 3.22
CA VAL A 66 -20.09 0.83 2.40
C VAL A 66 -21.26 1.36 3.24
N ASN A 67 -21.75 0.59 4.21
CA ASN A 67 -22.91 0.97 5.03
C ASN A 67 -22.57 1.90 6.20
N THR A 68 -21.30 1.97 6.60
CA THR A 68 -20.82 2.84 7.69
C THR A 68 -20.38 4.19 7.16
N ASP A 69 -19.80 4.22 5.96
CA ASP A 69 -19.27 5.43 5.35
C ASP A 69 -20.38 6.38 4.87
N ILE A 70 -20.26 7.66 5.21
CA ILE A 70 -21.28 8.68 4.92
C ILE A 70 -21.45 8.89 3.41
N ASP A 71 -20.36 8.84 2.66
CA ASP A 71 -20.36 9.01 1.22
C ASP A 71 -20.92 7.76 0.51
N LEU A 72 -20.51 6.56 0.93
CA LEU A 72 -20.94 5.31 0.28
C LEU A 72 -22.35 4.85 0.68
N LYS A 73 -22.77 5.07 1.93
CA LYS A 73 -24.05 4.54 2.46
C LYS A 73 -25.26 4.93 1.64
N SER A 74 -25.27 6.16 1.14
CA SER A 74 -26.41 6.67 0.35
C SER A 74 -26.39 6.28 -1.12
N ILE A 75 -25.33 5.59 -1.58
CA ILE A 75 -25.27 4.95 -2.89
C ILE A 75 -25.20 3.42 -2.81
N ALA A 76 -25.24 2.83 -1.61
CA ALA A 76 -25.13 1.39 -1.38
C ALA A 76 -26.08 0.57 -2.28
N SER A 77 -27.33 1.03 -2.43
CA SER A 77 -28.34 0.36 -3.28
C SER A 77 -28.01 0.37 -4.79
N LYS A 78 -27.08 1.22 -5.22
CA LYS A 78 -26.63 1.37 -6.62
C LYS A 78 -25.25 0.76 -6.87
N ILE A 79 -24.52 0.38 -5.82
CA ILE A 79 -23.24 -0.31 -5.94
C ILE A 79 -23.48 -1.76 -6.37
N ARG A 80 -22.68 -2.25 -7.31
CA ARG A 80 -22.70 -3.65 -7.74
C ARG A 80 -21.26 -4.20 -7.76
N PRO A 81 -20.89 -5.09 -6.84
CA PRO A 81 -19.66 -5.88 -6.95
C PRO A 81 -19.68 -6.69 -8.25
N ILE A 82 -18.55 -6.71 -8.97
CA ILE A 82 -18.37 -7.41 -10.25
C ILE A 82 -17.48 -8.63 -10.06
N SER A 83 -16.33 -8.43 -9.41
CA SER A 83 -15.34 -9.48 -9.15
C SER A 83 -14.80 -9.32 -7.75
N ILE A 84 -14.52 -10.47 -7.14
CA ILE A 84 -13.75 -10.57 -5.92
C ILE A 84 -12.61 -11.52 -6.25
N ASP A 85 -11.43 -10.95 -6.37
CA ASP A 85 -10.21 -11.65 -6.74
C ASP A 85 -9.11 -11.29 -5.74
N GLY A 86 -7.97 -11.94 -5.82
CA GLY A 86 -6.89 -11.69 -4.89
C GLY A 86 -5.69 -12.54 -5.17
N SER A 87 -4.65 -12.40 -4.35
CA SER A 87 -3.46 -13.23 -4.43
C SER A 87 -2.71 -13.23 -3.11
N TYR A 88 -1.96 -14.30 -2.87
CA TYR A 88 -0.89 -14.30 -1.88
C TYR A 88 0.35 -13.65 -2.47
N ILE A 89 0.78 -12.55 -1.87
CA ILE A 89 1.88 -11.73 -2.34
C ILE A 89 3.11 -12.04 -1.48
N PRO A 90 4.24 -12.44 -2.08
CA PRO A 90 5.45 -12.73 -1.34
C PRO A 90 6.21 -11.46 -0.95
N PHE A 91 6.56 -11.36 0.32
CA PHE A 91 7.38 -10.30 0.88
C PHE A 91 8.60 -10.88 1.58
N TRP A 92 9.75 -10.28 1.31
CA TRP A 92 10.93 -10.43 2.15
C TRP A 92 10.90 -9.37 3.24
N LEU A 93 10.84 -9.81 4.50
CA LEU A 93 10.84 -8.92 5.66
C LEU A 93 12.11 -9.09 6.46
N SER A 94 12.72 -7.97 6.86
CA SER A 94 13.82 -7.98 7.81
C SER A 94 13.81 -6.77 8.73
N LYS A 95 14.27 -6.99 9.96
CA LYS A 95 14.55 -5.95 10.94
C LYS A 95 16.00 -5.51 10.79
N VAL A 96 16.19 -4.23 10.48
CA VAL A 96 17.50 -3.62 10.25
C VAL A 96 17.79 -2.62 11.36
N GLU A 97 18.94 -2.74 12.01
CA GLU A 97 19.50 -1.73 12.90
C GLU A 97 20.55 -0.92 12.15
N LEU A 98 20.33 0.38 12.04
CA LEU A 98 21.22 1.35 11.42
C LEU A 98 21.81 2.27 12.47
N GLU A 99 23.08 2.62 12.28
CA GLU A 99 23.72 3.69 13.02
C GLU A 99 24.36 4.68 12.06
N GLY A 100 24.37 5.96 12.45
CA GLY A 100 24.80 6.99 11.53
C GLY A 100 24.98 8.34 12.19
N GLU A 101 25.41 9.29 11.37
CA GLU A 101 25.54 10.69 11.71
C GLU A 101 24.75 11.55 10.73
N ILE A 102 24.06 12.56 11.27
CA ILE A 102 23.35 13.56 10.50
C ILE A 102 23.81 14.96 10.90
N ILE A 103 23.99 15.81 9.89
CA ILE A 103 24.20 17.24 10.07
C ILE A 103 23.08 17.96 9.34
N TYR A 104 22.28 18.73 10.08
CA TYR A 104 21.15 19.46 9.52
C TYR A 104 21.09 20.89 10.06
N ARG A 105 20.32 21.75 9.37
CA ARG A 105 20.04 23.11 9.81
C ARG A 105 18.75 23.13 10.62
N LYS A 106 18.84 23.65 11.85
CA LYS A 106 17.67 23.92 12.70
C LYS A 106 17.43 25.42 12.74
N LYS A 107 16.21 25.84 12.42
CA LYS A 107 15.76 27.23 12.58
C LYS A 107 15.16 27.37 13.98
N GLU A 108 15.70 28.29 14.77
CA GLU A 108 15.15 28.70 16.06
C GLU A 108 14.56 30.10 15.91
N TYR A 109 13.31 30.23 16.34
CA TYR A 109 12.54 31.45 16.24
C TYR A 109 12.55 32.13 17.61
N ASP A 110 13.12 33.33 17.67
CA ASP A 110 13.12 34.20 18.84
C ASP A 110 12.44 35.53 18.45
N GLY A 111 11.12 35.57 18.63
CA GLY A 111 10.28 36.66 18.16
C GLY A 111 10.38 36.84 16.63
N LYS A 112 10.96 37.97 16.20
CA LYS A 112 11.18 38.30 14.77
C LYS A 112 12.52 37.82 14.21
N HIS A 113 13.42 37.30 15.06
CA HIS A 113 14.74 36.86 14.63
C HIS A 113 14.74 35.35 14.40
N VAL A 114 15.24 34.94 13.23
CA VAL A 114 15.48 33.53 12.92
C VAL A 114 16.97 33.26 13.04
N ARG A 115 17.35 32.40 13.98
CA ARG A 115 18.71 31.88 14.08
C ARG A 115 18.78 30.51 13.42
N VAL A 116 19.71 30.34 12.49
CA VAL A 116 19.97 29.06 11.85
C VAL A 116 21.19 28.43 12.51
N LYS A 117 20.99 27.33 13.23
CA LYS A 117 22.07 26.58 13.87
C LYS A 117 22.33 25.30 13.10
N ARG A 118 23.61 25.00 12.85
CA ARG A 118 24.05 23.69 12.37
C ARG A 118 24.07 22.74 13.57
N VAL A 119 23.33 21.64 13.47
CA VAL A 119 23.27 20.61 14.50
C VAL A 119 23.87 19.32 13.94
N LYS A 120 24.91 18.81 14.62
CA LYS A 120 25.44 17.46 14.37
C LYS A 120 24.82 16.52 15.39
N LYS A 121 24.29 15.38 14.94
CA LYS A 121 23.68 14.37 15.79
C LYS A 121 24.02 12.97 15.29
N SER A 122 24.47 12.11 16.17
CA SER A 122 24.56 10.67 15.91
C SER A 122 23.22 10.02 16.24
N PHE A 123 22.85 8.98 15.50
CA PHE A 123 21.61 8.25 15.71
C PHE A 123 21.83 6.75 15.59
N SER A 124 21.00 6.00 16.31
CA SER A 124 20.76 4.58 16.08
C SER A 124 19.27 4.40 15.88
N ARG A 125 18.88 3.65 14.84
CA ARG A 125 17.50 3.41 14.46
C ARG A 125 17.31 1.98 14.04
N THR A 126 16.23 1.38 14.52
CA THR A 126 15.81 0.05 14.13
C THR A 126 14.49 0.14 13.40
N ILE A 127 14.46 -0.35 12.16
CA ILE A 127 13.28 -0.31 11.29
C ILE A 127 13.00 -1.70 10.72
N TRP A 128 11.74 -1.93 10.37
CA TRP A 128 11.37 -3.04 9.50
C TRP A 128 11.44 -2.58 8.06
N VAL A 129 12.01 -3.41 7.20
CA VAL A 129 12.10 -3.17 5.77
C VAL A 129 11.46 -4.35 5.06
N ASP A 130 10.55 -4.04 4.15
CA ASP A 130 9.86 -4.97 3.29
C ASP A 130 10.30 -4.79 1.84
N ILE A 131 10.53 -5.91 1.16
CA ILE A 131 10.74 -5.96 -0.28
C ILE A 131 9.72 -6.93 -0.86
N VAL A 132 8.91 -6.46 -1.80
CA VAL A 132 8.02 -7.34 -2.57
C VAL A 132 8.90 -8.25 -3.41
N ALA A 133 8.76 -9.57 -3.24
CA ALA A 133 9.62 -10.54 -3.93
C ALA A 133 9.25 -10.72 -5.42
N ARG A 134 8.38 -9.86 -5.97
CA ARG A 134 7.90 -9.87 -7.36
C ARG A 134 7.83 -8.44 -7.93
N ARG A 135 8.37 -8.21 -9.14
CA ARG A 135 8.60 -6.86 -9.71
C ARG A 135 7.34 -6.17 -10.27
N GLN A 136 6.22 -6.88 -10.46
CA GLN A 136 5.02 -6.34 -11.13
C GLN A 136 3.71 -6.50 -10.34
N VAL A 137 3.76 -6.32 -9.02
CA VAL A 137 2.53 -6.38 -8.20
C VAL A 137 1.80 -5.04 -8.28
N LYS A 138 0.77 -4.95 -9.13
CA LYS A 138 -0.03 -3.73 -9.35
C LYS A 138 -1.14 -3.54 -8.31
N HIS A 139 -0.81 -3.58 -7.01
CA HIS A 139 -1.76 -3.27 -5.95
C HIS A 139 -1.40 -1.96 -5.25
N LEU A 140 -2.40 -1.12 -5.01
CA LEU A 140 -2.20 0.20 -4.40
C LEU A 140 -2.02 0.12 -2.88
N GLY A 141 -2.53 -0.96 -2.27
CA GLY A 141 -2.57 -1.21 -0.83
C GLY A 141 -1.43 -2.04 -0.26
N LEU A 142 -0.35 -2.30 -1.01
CA LEU A 142 0.77 -3.13 -0.52
C LEU A 142 1.42 -2.55 0.74
N ARG A 143 1.62 -1.23 0.75
CA ARG A 143 2.23 -0.54 1.89
C ARG A 143 1.33 -0.62 3.13
N GLU A 144 0.04 -0.40 2.94
CA GLU A 144 -0.96 -0.52 4.00
C GLU A 144 -1.04 -1.97 4.53
N LEU A 145 -0.95 -2.97 3.63
CA LEU A 145 -0.95 -4.39 3.96
C LEU A 145 0.22 -4.75 4.88
N VAL A 146 1.44 -4.39 4.49
CA VAL A 146 2.65 -4.67 5.28
C VAL A 146 2.60 -3.93 6.61
N LYS A 147 2.19 -2.65 6.60
CA LYS A 147 2.05 -1.87 7.83
C LYS A 147 1.11 -2.57 8.82
N ARG A 148 -0.09 -2.97 8.35
CA ARG A 148 -1.07 -3.68 9.20
C ARG A 148 -0.55 -5.03 9.67
N TYR A 149 0.14 -5.78 8.82
CA TYR A 149 0.78 -7.03 9.21
C TYR A 149 1.83 -6.82 10.31
N LEU A 150 2.68 -5.79 10.21
CA LEU A 150 3.70 -5.50 11.22
C LEU A 150 3.11 -5.00 12.54
N ASP A 151 1.95 -4.34 12.49
CA ASP A 151 1.21 -3.84 13.65
C ASP A 151 0.45 -4.97 14.37
N GLU A 152 -0.32 -5.79 13.64
CA GLU A 152 -1.18 -6.84 14.19
C GLU A 152 -0.46 -8.18 14.42
N LYS A 153 0.55 -8.48 13.59
CA LYS A 153 1.34 -9.72 13.59
C LYS A 153 0.47 -10.99 13.66
N PRO A 154 -0.44 -11.19 12.69
CA PRO A 154 -1.22 -12.42 12.62
C PRO A 154 -0.29 -13.64 12.51
N GLU A 155 -0.75 -14.78 13.03
CA GLU A 155 0.00 -16.03 12.95
C GLU A 155 0.23 -16.44 11.50
N SER A 156 1.45 -16.85 11.18
CA SER A 156 1.83 -17.40 9.89
C SER A 156 2.07 -18.90 10.04
N ILE A 157 1.46 -19.68 9.18
CA ILE A 157 1.54 -21.15 9.18
C ILE A 157 2.10 -21.65 7.86
N LYS A 158 2.53 -22.91 7.82
CA LYS A 158 3.00 -23.49 6.56
C LYS A 158 1.83 -23.81 5.64
N LEU A 159 2.07 -23.78 4.33
CA LEU A 159 1.08 -24.18 3.32
C LEU A 159 0.46 -25.55 3.61
N SER A 160 1.29 -26.52 4.01
CA SER A 160 0.90 -27.90 4.33
C SER A 160 0.02 -28.02 5.58
N GLU A 161 0.03 -27.03 6.47
CA GLU A 161 -0.71 -27.04 7.74
C GLU A 161 -2.13 -26.49 7.58
N ILE A 162 -2.45 -25.85 6.46
CA ILE A 162 -3.81 -25.37 6.19
C ILE A 162 -4.70 -26.54 5.76
N PRO A 163 -5.82 -26.78 6.45
CA PRO A 163 -6.80 -27.79 6.03
C PRO A 163 -7.32 -27.53 4.63
N ILE A 164 -7.45 -28.59 3.82
CA ILE A 164 -7.94 -28.52 2.44
C ILE A 164 -9.33 -27.85 2.37
N ASP A 165 -10.18 -28.07 3.36
CA ASP A 165 -11.50 -27.43 3.42
C ASP A 165 -11.43 -25.91 3.51
N LYS A 166 -10.44 -25.35 4.24
CA LYS A 166 -10.20 -23.90 4.25
C LYS A 166 -9.69 -23.40 2.91
N TRP A 167 -8.82 -24.16 2.23
CA TRP A 167 -8.33 -23.80 0.91
C TRP A 167 -9.44 -23.75 -0.16
N ARG A 168 -10.50 -24.54 -0.01
CA ARG A 168 -11.69 -24.47 -0.88
C ARG A 168 -12.44 -23.15 -0.78
N GLU A 169 -12.38 -22.47 0.35
CA GLU A 169 -13.00 -21.15 0.55
C GLU A 169 -12.07 -20.02 0.12
N ILE A 170 -10.76 -20.17 0.34
CA ILE A 170 -9.77 -19.14 0.04
C ILE A 170 -9.51 -19.05 -1.47
N LYS A 171 -9.19 -20.17 -2.13
CA LYS A 171 -8.86 -20.30 -3.56
C LYS A 171 -7.92 -19.23 -4.16
N LEU A 172 -7.17 -18.50 -3.33
CA LEU A 172 -6.27 -17.45 -3.79
C LEU A 172 -5.02 -18.04 -4.45
N PRO A 173 -4.64 -17.57 -5.65
CA PRO A 173 -3.37 -17.96 -6.25
C PRO A 173 -2.19 -17.45 -5.42
N ILE A 174 -1.10 -18.21 -5.42
CA ILE A 174 0.16 -17.83 -4.78
C ILE A 174 1.11 -17.31 -5.85
N LEU A 175 1.53 -16.05 -5.73
CA LEU A 175 2.46 -15.45 -6.68
C LEU A 175 3.86 -16.05 -6.51
N ASN A 176 4.56 -16.25 -7.62
CA ASN A 176 5.95 -16.71 -7.62
C ASN A 176 6.93 -15.65 -7.09
N LEU A 177 8.14 -16.12 -6.82
CA LEU A 177 9.28 -15.29 -6.45
C LEU A 177 10.10 -14.97 -7.69
N GLU A 178 10.46 -13.69 -7.85
CA GLU A 178 11.43 -13.21 -8.84
C GLU A 178 12.74 -12.76 -8.19
N PHE A 179 12.72 -12.45 -6.88
CA PHE A 179 13.89 -12.11 -6.10
C PHE A 179 14.27 -13.24 -5.15
N ASP A 180 15.51 -13.69 -5.25
CA ASP A 180 16.07 -14.63 -4.28
C ASP A 180 16.41 -13.93 -2.95
N ARG A 181 16.81 -14.71 -1.94
CA ARG A 181 17.14 -14.20 -0.62
C ARG A 181 18.36 -13.26 -0.62
N ALA A 182 19.35 -13.50 -1.49
CA ALA A 182 20.58 -12.72 -1.54
C ALA A 182 20.33 -11.34 -2.19
N GLU A 183 19.57 -11.32 -3.28
CA GLU A 183 19.08 -10.09 -3.92
C GLU A 183 18.20 -9.28 -2.97
N ALA A 184 17.30 -9.95 -2.23
CA ALA A 184 16.48 -9.31 -1.22
C ALA A 184 17.32 -8.72 -0.08
N GLU A 185 18.34 -9.42 0.41
CA GLU A 185 19.26 -8.91 1.42
C GLU A 185 19.99 -7.65 0.95
N ALA A 186 20.53 -7.65 -0.28
CA ALA A 186 21.17 -6.46 -0.86
C ALA A 186 20.18 -5.29 -0.96
N SER A 187 18.98 -5.55 -1.49
CA SER A 187 17.93 -4.53 -1.63
C SER A 187 17.48 -3.96 -0.29
N ILE A 188 17.32 -4.81 0.73
CA ILE A 188 16.94 -4.38 2.09
C ILE A 188 18.01 -3.46 2.68
N ARG A 189 19.29 -3.78 2.51
CA ARG A 189 20.40 -2.95 3.04
C ARG A 189 20.35 -1.56 2.42
N ASP A 190 20.19 -1.46 1.10
CA ASP A 190 20.11 -0.19 0.40
C ASP A 190 18.85 0.60 0.77
N CYS A 191 17.67 -0.02 0.68
CA CYS A 191 16.40 0.62 1.02
C CYS A 191 16.33 1.08 2.48
N SER A 192 16.97 0.36 3.41
CA SER A 192 16.96 0.71 4.83
C SER A 192 17.58 2.09 5.10
N ILE A 193 18.66 2.42 4.40
CA ILE A 193 19.36 3.69 4.52
C ILE A 193 18.47 4.83 4.00
N ASP A 194 17.83 4.62 2.84
CA ASP A 194 16.93 5.60 2.23
C ASP A 194 15.67 5.85 3.07
N LEU A 195 15.10 4.81 3.67
CA LEU A 195 13.95 4.94 4.56
C LEU A 195 14.29 5.81 5.78
N VAL A 196 15.43 5.56 6.44
CA VAL A 196 15.87 6.38 7.58
C VAL A 196 16.18 7.81 7.14
N ARG A 197 16.78 8.00 5.96
CA ARG A 197 17.02 9.34 5.41
C ARG A 197 15.72 10.10 5.24
N LYS A 198 14.72 9.47 4.62
CA LYS A 198 13.40 10.06 4.39
C LYS A 198 12.68 10.42 5.70
N GLU A 199 12.78 9.58 6.72
CA GLU A 199 12.25 9.92 8.06
C GLU A 199 12.89 11.18 8.66
N TRP A 200 14.17 11.43 8.36
CA TRP A 200 14.83 12.66 8.78
C TRP A 200 14.41 13.86 7.95
N GLU A 201 14.25 13.71 6.63
CA GLU A 201 13.76 14.76 5.74
C GLU A 201 12.37 15.27 6.15
N GLU A 202 11.52 14.41 6.71
CA GLU A 202 10.22 14.81 7.26
C GLU A 202 10.33 15.61 8.57
N LYS A 203 11.42 15.44 9.33
CA LYS A 203 11.62 16.05 10.66
C LYS A 203 12.44 17.34 10.61
N VAL A 204 13.26 17.53 9.58
CA VAL A 204 14.21 18.64 9.51
C VAL A 204 14.09 19.36 8.17
N SER A 205 14.29 20.68 8.18
CA SER A 205 14.08 21.50 7.00
C SER A 205 15.15 21.33 5.92
N ASP A 206 16.38 21.00 6.30
CA ASP A 206 17.53 20.94 5.39
C ASP A 206 18.63 20.05 5.97
N ILE A 207 18.91 18.94 5.28
CA ILE A 207 19.97 18.00 5.61
C ILE A 207 21.22 18.40 4.83
N ILE A 208 22.29 18.75 5.55
CA ILE A 208 23.59 19.09 4.94
C ILE A 208 24.40 17.82 4.66
N PHE A 209 24.36 16.88 5.60
CA PHE A 209 25.10 15.62 5.51
C PHE A 209 24.32 14.51 6.18
N PHE A 210 24.31 13.35 5.55
CA PHE A 210 23.71 12.13 6.08
C PHE A 210 24.60 10.96 5.72
N SER A 211 24.99 10.20 6.75
CA SER A 211 25.70 8.93 6.58
C SER A 211 25.11 7.93 7.56
N ALA A 212 24.75 6.76 7.04
CA ALA A 212 24.25 5.66 7.83
C ALA A 212 24.90 4.37 7.35
N LYS A 213 25.08 3.44 8.26
CA LYS A 213 25.51 2.08 7.97
C LYS A 213 24.63 1.09 8.70
N VAL A 214 24.43 -0.06 8.10
CA VAL A 214 23.74 -1.18 8.74
C VAL A 214 24.68 -1.79 9.78
N LYS A 215 24.28 -1.71 11.05
CA LYS A 215 25.01 -2.30 12.18
C LYS A 215 24.71 -3.79 12.30
N SER A 216 23.43 -4.15 12.19
CA SER A 216 22.98 -5.54 12.20
C SER A 216 21.66 -5.67 11.46
N MET A 217 21.39 -6.86 10.94
CA MET A 217 20.17 -7.18 10.21
C MET A 217 19.76 -8.62 10.52
N THR A 218 18.47 -8.85 10.76
CA THR A 218 17.95 -10.22 10.87
C THR A 218 17.97 -10.91 9.51
N LYS A 219 18.04 -12.24 9.47
CA LYS A 219 17.90 -12.97 8.20
C LYS A 219 16.55 -12.60 7.55
N PRO A 220 16.52 -12.22 6.26
CA PRO A 220 15.27 -11.93 5.58
C PRO A 220 14.36 -13.17 5.57
N ASN A 221 13.16 -13.00 6.09
CA ASN A 221 12.15 -14.05 6.16
C ASN A 221 11.15 -13.83 5.03
N LEU A 222 10.83 -14.90 4.30
CA LEU A 222 9.81 -14.89 3.28
C LEU A 222 8.44 -15.07 3.93
N ILE A 223 7.50 -14.19 3.61
CA ILE A 223 6.11 -14.34 4.03
C ILE A 223 5.16 -14.03 2.89
N PHE A 224 4.11 -14.82 2.79
CA PHE A 224 3.04 -14.62 1.83
C PHE A 224 1.84 -13.98 2.52
N LEU A 225 1.54 -12.73 2.13
CA LEU A 225 0.42 -11.98 2.66
C LEU A 225 -0.76 -12.04 1.69
N PRO A 226 -1.95 -12.48 2.13
CA PRO A 226 -3.13 -12.49 1.29
C PRO A 226 -3.68 -11.08 1.13
N LEU A 227 -3.92 -10.69 -0.12
CA LEU A 227 -4.58 -9.45 -0.49
C LEU A 227 -5.78 -9.77 -1.36
N TRP A 228 -6.95 -9.25 -0.97
CA TRP A 228 -8.17 -9.32 -1.75
C TRP A 228 -8.46 -7.99 -2.44
N ASN A 229 -9.10 -8.07 -3.58
CA ASN A 229 -9.53 -6.97 -4.43
C ASN A 229 -10.99 -7.17 -4.81
N VAL A 230 -11.85 -6.24 -4.37
CA VAL A 230 -13.26 -6.18 -4.73
C VAL A 230 -13.43 -5.11 -5.78
N THR A 231 -13.69 -5.51 -7.02
CA THR A 231 -14.03 -4.60 -8.11
C THR A 231 -15.54 -4.36 -8.12
N TYR A 232 -15.98 -3.11 -8.17
CA TYR A 232 -17.39 -2.77 -8.17
C TYR A 232 -17.73 -1.65 -9.16
N THR A 233 -18.98 -1.62 -9.63
CA THR A 233 -19.50 -0.52 -10.44
C THR A 233 -20.35 0.45 -9.64
N PHE A 234 -20.29 1.70 -10.06
CA PHE A 234 -21.26 2.73 -9.67
C PHE A 234 -21.39 3.76 -10.80
N GLY A 235 -22.62 4.03 -11.25
CA GLY A 235 -22.88 5.08 -12.26
C GLY A 235 -22.14 4.87 -13.59
N GLY A 236 -21.85 3.62 -13.97
CA GLY A 236 -21.06 3.28 -15.16
C GLY A 236 -19.54 3.34 -14.98
N GLY A 237 -19.05 3.83 -13.85
CA GLY A 237 -17.62 3.81 -13.50
C GLY A 237 -17.21 2.50 -12.81
N LEU A 238 -15.95 2.12 -13.00
CA LEU A 238 -15.29 1.00 -12.34
C LEU A 238 -14.43 1.49 -11.18
N TYR A 239 -14.59 0.84 -10.04
CA TYR A 239 -13.92 1.16 -8.79
C TYR A 239 -13.42 -0.12 -8.12
N PHE A 240 -12.54 0.02 -7.15
CA PHE A 240 -12.00 -1.13 -6.42
C PHE A 240 -11.82 -0.83 -4.94
N ALA A 241 -11.88 -1.87 -4.12
CA ALA A 241 -11.48 -1.85 -2.72
C ALA A 241 -10.52 -3.01 -2.48
N GLN A 242 -9.40 -2.73 -1.83
CA GLN A 242 -8.41 -3.75 -1.45
C GLN A 242 -8.52 -4.02 0.03
N HIS A 243 -8.50 -5.30 0.40
CA HIS A 243 -8.72 -5.79 1.75
C HIS A 243 -7.57 -6.71 2.18
N ASP A 244 -7.19 -6.66 3.46
CA ASP A 244 -6.27 -7.67 4.00
C ASP A 244 -6.96 -9.03 4.07
N GLY A 245 -6.21 -10.10 3.88
CA GLY A 245 -6.80 -11.42 3.82
C GLY A 245 -7.03 -12.10 5.15
N TRP A 246 -6.49 -11.65 6.29
CA TRP A 246 -6.69 -12.36 7.57
C TRP A 246 -7.90 -11.85 8.36
N SER A 247 -8.18 -10.55 8.31
CA SER A 247 -9.35 -9.94 8.94
C SER A 247 -10.46 -9.66 7.92
N GLY A 248 -10.11 -9.45 6.65
CA GLY A 248 -11.03 -9.02 5.60
C GLY A 248 -11.25 -7.51 5.59
N ARG A 249 -10.58 -6.73 6.44
CA ARG A 249 -10.81 -5.28 6.57
C ARG A 249 -10.24 -4.51 5.36
N PRO A 250 -10.86 -3.38 4.98
CA PRO A 250 -10.36 -2.57 3.89
C PRO A 250 -8.98 -1.97 4.24
N LEU A 251 -8.09 -1.97 3.26
CA LEU A 251 -6.78 -1.30 3.29
C LEU A 251 -6.83 -0.03 2.46
N VAL A 252 -7.42 -0.13 1.28
CA VAL A 252 -7.55 0.96 0.31
C VAL A 252 -8.93 0.89 -0.31
N PHE A 253 -9.62 2.03 -0.38
CA PHE A 253 -10.94 2.13 -0.99
C PHE A 253 -10.95 3.24 -2.05
N ALA A 254 -11.10 2.86 -3.31
CA ALA A 254 -11.26 3.81 -4.41
C ALA A 254 -12.75 4.13 -4.57
N GLU A 255 -13.18 5.27 -4.04
CA GLU A 255 -14.57 5.71 -3.96
C GLU A 255 -14.95 6.68 -5.10
N PRO A 256 -16.21 6.64 -5.58
CA PRO A 256 -16.73 7.63 -6.53
C PRO A 256 -16.87 9.02 -5.91
N ILE A 257 -16.39 10.06 -6.60
CA ILE A 257 -16.61 11.44 -6.14
C ILE A 257 -18.08 11.85 -6.37
N ARG A 258 -18.76 12.12 -5.26
CA ARG A 258 -20.20 12.44 -5.23
C ARG A 258 -20.51 13.87 -5.67
N ALA A 259 -21.74 14.09 -6.12
CA ALA A 259 -22.23 15.43 -6.50
C ALA A 259 -22.08 16.45 -5.38
N PHE A 260 -22.47 16.13 -4.14
CA PHE A 260 -22.31 17.05 -3.00
C PHE A 260 -20.83 17.41 -2.73
N ARG A 261 -19.91 16.44 -2.83
CA ARG A 261 -18.46 16.69 -2.73
C ARG A 261 -17.98 17.60 -3.86
N ARG A 262 -18.45 17.39 -5.10
CA ARG A 262 -18.18 18.30 -6.23
C ARG A 262 -18.67 19.71 -5.93
N VAL A 263 -19.87 19.87 -5.34
CA VAL A 263 -20.36 21.19 -4.90
C VAL A 263 -19.43 21.83 -3.87
N ILE A 264 -18.98 21.08 -2.86
CA ILE A 264 -18.00 21.59 -1.87
C ILE A 264 -16.72 22.06 -2.57
N TYR A 265 -16.20 21.28 -3.53
CA TYR A 265 -14.99 21.65 -4.26
C TYR A 265 -15.21 22.90 -5.13
N THR A 266 -16.36 23.02 -5.80
CA THR A 266 -16.74 24.22 -6.55
C THR A 266 -16.84 25.44 -5.63
N LEU A 267 -17.50 25.31 -4.48
CA LEU A 267 -17.57 26.38 -3.48
C LEU A 267 -16.19 26.76 -2.96
N GLY A 268 -15.30 25.80 -2.74
CA GLY A 268 -13.90 26.03 -2.38
C GLY A 268 -13.12 26.78 -3.45
N MET A 269 -13.37 26.48 -4.74
CA MET A 269 -12.79 27.23 -5.86
C MET A 269 -13.34 28.66 -5.94
N ILE A 270 -14.65 28.85 -5.77
CA ILE A 270 -15.27 30.19 -5.75
C ILE A 270 -14.71 31.00 -4.59
N PHE A 271 -14.63 30.41 -3.40
CA PHE A 271 -14.05 31.04 -2.21
C PHE A 271 -12.60 31.44 -2.43
N SER A 272 -11.80 30.57 -3.07
CA SER A 272 -10.43 30.89 -3.48
C SER A 272 -10.37 32.11 -4.39
N THR A 273 -11.26 32.23 -5.38
CA THR A 273 -11.31 33.41 -6.26
C THR A 273 -11.69 34.69 -5.50
N ILE A 274 -12.68 34.62 -4.60
CA ILE A 274 -13.07 35.77 -3.74
C ILE A 274 -11.89 36.20 -2.86
N LEU A 275 -11.21 35.23 -2.23
CA LEU A 275 -10.01 35.47 -1.42
C LEU A 275 -8.90 36.11 -2.27
N GLY A 276 -8.72 35.68 -3.52
CA GLY A 276 -7.84 36.33 -4.48
C GLY A 276 -8.20 37.80 -4.71
N GLY A 277 -9.48 38.14 -4.83
CA GLY A 277 -9.94 39.54 -4.93
C GLY A 277 -9.58 40.40 -3.70
N LEU A 278 -9.67 39.82 -2.49
CA LEU A 278 -9.28 40.50 -1.24
C LEU A 278 -7.77 40.83 -1.19
N SER A 279 -6.92 40.06 -1.88
CA SER A 279 -5.50 40.40 -2.03
C SER A 279 -5.31 41.72 -2.77
N GLY A 280 -6.09 41.94 -3.83
CA GLY A 280 -6.12 43.20 -4.60
C GLY A 280 -6.50 44.40 -3.73
N TYR A 281 -7.51 44.23 -2.88
CA TYR A 281 -7.91 45.24 -1.90
C TYR A 281 -6.79 45.55 -0.89
N ALA A 282 -6.11 44.53 -0.37
CA ALA A 282 -4.98 44.72 0.54
C ALA A 282 -3.80 45.46 -0.13
N PHE A 283 -3.54 45.20 -1.42
CA PHE A 283 -2.54 45.95 -2.19
C PHE A 283 -2.89 47.43 -2.33
N LEU A 284 -4.17 47.76 -2.59
CA LEU A 284 -4.64 49.15 -2.69
C LEU A 284 -4.46 49.92 -1.37
N HIS A 285 -4.63 49.25 -0.23
CA HIS A 285 -4.43 49.84 1.10
C HIS A 285 -2.98 49.76 1.62
N LYS A 286 -1.99 49.57 0.72
CA LYS A 286 -0.55 49.49 1.03
C LYS A 286 -0.17 48.37 2.01
N ALA A 287 -1.04 47.39 2.24
CA ALA A 287 -0.77 46.21 3.07
C ALA A 287 -0.16 45.09 2.21
N THR A 288 1.02 45.35 1.63
CA THR A 288 1.65 44.50 0.61
C THR A 288 1.99 43.09 1.09
N SER A 289 2.49 42.93 2.32
CA SER A 289 2.81 41.60 2.88
C SER A 289 1.56 40.74 3.08
N LEU A 290 0.46 41.34 3.57
CA LEU A 290 -0.83 40.69 3.74
C LEU A 290 -1.44 40.33 2.38
N GLY A 291 -1.38 41.24 1.40
CA GLY A 291 -1.84 40.98 0.03
C GLY A 291 -1.13 39.80 -0.63
N ILE A 292 0.20 39.73 -0.54
CA ILE A 292 0.98 38.60 -1.09
C ILE A 292 0.59 37.28 -0.39
N PHE A 293 0.46 37.28 0.94
CA PHE A 293 0.07 36.08 1.68
C PHE A 293 -1.32 35.57 1.25
N ILE A 294 -2.31 36.48 1.14
CA ILE A 294 -3.67 36.14 0.72
C ILE A 294 -3.68 35.60 -0.72
N LEU A 295 -2.89 36.18 -1.62
CA LEU A 295 -2.79 35.74 -3.02
C LEU A 295 -2.16 34.33 -3.13
N LEU A 296 -1.09 34.06 -2.38
CA LEU A 296 -0.48 32.73 -2.38
C LEU A 296 -1.41 31.69 -1.75
N ALA A 297 -2.12 32.06 -0.68
CA ALA A 297 -3.13 31.21 -0.07
C ALA A 297 -4.27 30.89 -1.05
N SER A 298 -4.80 31.88 -1.77
CA SER A 298 -5.86 31.65 -2.75
C SER A 298 -5.40 30.73 -3.88
N ILE A 299 -4.25 30.96 -4.49
CA ILE A 299 -3.73 30.08 -5.56
C ILE A 299 -3.58 28.64 -5.06
N SER A 300 -3.05 28.45 -3.84
CA SER A 300 -2.89 27.13 -3.23
C SER A 300 -4.24 26.44 -2.97
N LEU A 301 -5.21 27.15 -2.40
CA LEU A 301 -6.57 26.62 -2.17
C LEU A 301 -7.27 26.30 -3.50
N GLY A 302 -7.19 27.20 -4.49
CA GLY A 302 -7.78 27.01 -5.82
C GLY A 302 -7.22 25.77 -6.53
N TYR A 303 -5.89 25.58 -6.51
CA TYR A 303 -5.26 24.38 -7.03
C TYR A 303 -5.72 23.12 -6.29
N PHE A 304 -5.76 23.16 -4.96
CA PHE A 304 -6.19 22.04 -4.13
C PHE A 304 -7.62 21.59 -4.43
N PHE A 305 -8.57 22.53 -4.47
CA PHE A 305 -9.97 22.21 -4.77
C PHE A 305 -10.19 21.85 -6.23
N GLY A 306 -9.52 22.54 -7.17
CA GLY A 306 -9.60 22.23 -8.60
C GLY A 306 -9.09 20.81 -8.91
N LYS A 307 -7.95 20.41 -8.34
CA LYS A 307 -7.43 19.05 -8.49
C LYS A 307 -8.41 17.99 -7.99
N ARG A 308 -9.09 18.23 -6.87
CA ARG A 308 -10.08 17.29 -6.32
C ARG A 308 -11.41 17.29 -7.07
N PHE A 309 -11.78 18.40 -7.70
CA PHE A 309 -12.97 18.49 -8.54
C PHE A 309 -12.82 17.67 -9.83
N VAL A 310 -11.64 17.70 -10.46
CA VAL A 310 -11.37 16.98 -11.71
C VAL A 310 -11.19 15.48 -11.49
N SER A 311 -10.82 15.05 -10.28
CA SER A 311 -10.69 13.63 -9.96
C SER A 311 -12.06 12.94 -9.95
N ASP A 312 -12.22 11.84 -10.67
CA ASP A 312 -13.45 11.03 -10.62
C ASP A 312 -13.42 9.97 -9.50
N VAL A 313 -12.23 9.72 -8.96
CA VAL A 313 -11.97 8.73 -7.92
C VAL A 313 -11.31 9.40 -6.72
N ARG A 314 -11.74 9.03 -5.52
CA ARG A 314 -11.07 9.36 -4.26
C ARG A 314 -10.53 8.08 -3.66
N VAL A 315 -9.23 8.04 -3.39
CA VAL A 315 -8.62 6.88 -2.72
C VAL A 315 -8.49 7.17 -1.24
N GLU A 316 -9.19 6.40 -0.42
CA GLU A 316 -9.01 6.34 1.04
C GLU A 316 -8.07 5.19 1.40
N LYS A 317 -7.22 5.41 2.41
CA LYS A 317 -6.20 4.46 2.89
C LYS A 317 -6.36 4.35 4.40
N GLU A 318 -6.36 3.12 4.94
CA GLU A 318 -6.51 2.82 6.37
C GLU A 318 -5.23 2.20 6.97
#